data_AF-A0AA95GM94-F1
#
_entry.id   AF-A0AA95GM94-F1
#
_cell.length_a   1.000
_cell.length_b   1.000
_cell.length_c   1.000
_cell.angle_alpha   90.00
_cell.angle_beta   90.00
_cell.angle_gamma   90.00
#
_symmetry.space_group_name_H-M   'P 1'
#
loop_
_entity.id
_entity.type
_entity.pdbx_description
1 polymer ?
#
loop_
_entity_poly.entity_id
_entity_poly.type
_entity_poly.pdbx_seq_one_letter_code
_entity_poly.pdbx_strand_id
1 'polypeptide(L)'
;MLTEIMSLGAERIAKAGGLKGLSKQYKVHLATLNYYIDKNGRLSVMGKAFLGVECNKITPEMLTEIISLGAKEIKKAGGRKGLSEEYKVNLSSLKSYLKKDGTLTVNGKSFLGIKPNKLTPEILTNIMLLGAEGIKKAGGLQGLSEKYNVHLNTLKSYLDKNGTLKFRGKRFLGDKSNKITSELLTEIVSLGAKEIAKSGGLRGLSKQYRVNLKTLKNYIFENGILTFKGESFLAD
;
A
#
# COMPACT_ATOMS: atom_id res chain seq x y z
N MET A 1 5.48 22.69 28.65
CA MET A 1 5.36 22.91 27.19
C MET A 1 4.27 22.07 26.52
N LEU A 2 4.41 20.74 26.31
CA LEU A 2 3.41 19.97 25.53
C LEU A 2 2.00 19.99 26.17
N THR A 3 1.93 19.79 27.48
CA THR A 3 0.71 19.92 28.31
C THR A 3 0.17 21.35 28.35
N GLU A 4 1.06 22.33 28.32
CA GLU A 4 0.73 23.77 28.32
C GLU A 4 0.13 24.19 26.97
N ILE A 5 0.64 23.68 25.84
CA ILE A 5 0.05 23.93 24.53
C ILE A 5 -1.34 23.30 24.43
N MET A 6 -1.57 22.16 25.08
CA MET A 6 -2.90 21.54 25.14
C MET A 6 -3.92 22.40 25.92
N SER A 7 -3.49 23.14 26.95
CA SER A 7 -4.40 23.96 27.75
C SER A 7 -4.76 25.30 27.10
N LEU A 8 -4.07 25.69 26.02
CA LEU A 8 -4.37 26.90 25.26
C LEU A 8 -5.74 26.82 24.54
N GLY A 9 -6.16 25.63 24.11
CA GLY A 9 -7.38 25.45 23.31
C GLY A 9 -7.27 26.03 21.90
N ALA A 10 -8.20 25.67 21.01
CA ALA A 10 -8.10 25.98 19.57
C ALA A 10 -8.03 27.48 19.26
N GLU A 11 -8.75 28.33 20.00
CA GLU A 11 -8.77 29.77 19.79
C GLU A 11 -7.44 30.44 20.12
N ARG A 12 -6.81 30.11 21.26
CA ARG A 12 -5.51 30.71 21.61
C ARG A 12 -4.40 30.22 20.69
N ILE A 13 -4.48 28.98 20.20
CA ILE A 13 -3.56 28.45 19.20
C ILE A 13 -3.71 29.21 17.88
N ALA A 14 -4.94 29.50 17.46
CA ALA A 14 -5.19 30.33 16.28
C ALA A 14 -4.64 31.76 16.46
N LYS A 15 -4.89 32.40 17.62
CA LYS A 15 -4.32 33.72 17.97
C LYS A 15 -2.80 33.74 17.97
N ALA A 16 -2.15 32.64 18.34
CA ALA A 16 -0.71 32.48 18.27
C ALA A 16 -0.18 32.29 16.83
N GLY A 17 -1.02 32.33 15.78
CA GLY A 17 -0.60 32.05 14.40
C GLY A 17 -0.48 30.55 14.10
N GLY A 18 -1.25 29.72 14.81
CA GLY A 18 -1.24 28.27 14.72
C GLY A 18 0.04 27.63 15.26
N LEU A 19 0.26 26.35 14.93
CA LEU A 19 1.48 25.64 15.34
C LEU A 19 2.78 26.32 14.88
N LYS A 20 2.74 27.07 13.77
CA LYS A 20 3.89 27.82 13.25
C LYS A 20 4.28 28.96 14.18
N GLY A 21 3.33 29.70 14.75
CA GLY A 21 3.67 30.75 15.69
C GLY A 21 3.98 30.21 17.09
N LEU A 22 3.33 29.12 17.53
CA LEU A 22 3.76 28.40 18.75
C LEU A 22 5.20 27.86 18.64
N SER A 23 5.59 27.39 17.46
CA SER A 23 6.98 26.97 17.17
C SER A 23 7.99 28.10 17.42
N LYS A 24 7.64 29.34 17.02
CA LYS A 24 8.47 30.52 17.31
C LYS A 24 8.46 30.88 18.79
N GLN A 25 7.28 30.88 19.42
CA GLN A 25 7.10 31.27 20.82
C GLN A 25 7.85 30.34 21.78
N TYR A 26 7.72 29.03 21.60
CA TYR A 26 8.36 28.03 22.46
C TYR A 26 9.76 27.63 21.98
N LYS A 27 10.27 28.25 20.90
CA LYS A 27 11.58 27.94 20.28
C LYS A 27 11.76 26.44 19.99
N VAL A 28 10.71 25.81 19.48
CA VAL A 28 10.72 24.39 19.09
C VAL A 28 10.48 24.27 17.60
N HIS A 29 11.21 23.36 16.94
CA HIS A 29 11.06 23.14 15.51
C HIS A 29 9.61 22.74 15.15
N LEU A 30 9.04 23.36 14.12
CA LEU A 30 7.66 23.12 13.70
C LEU A 30 7.38 21.63 13.39
N ALA A 31 8.36 20.93 12.82
CA ALA A 31 8.25 19.49 12.57
C ALA A 31 8.06 18.69 13.86
N THR A 32 8.77 19.05 14.93
CA THR A 32 8.64 18.42 16.25
C THR A 32 7.26 18.69 16.85
N LEU A 33 6.75 19.92 16.75
CA LEU A 33 5.39 20.25 17.20
C LEU A 33 4.32 19.46 16.43
N ASN A 34 4.43 19.39 15.10
CA ASN A 34 3.54 18.57 14.27
C ASN A 34 3.62 17.07 14.56
N TYR A 35 4.77 16.62 15.09
CA TYR A 35 4.95 15.22 15.47
C TYR A 35 4.08 14.85 16.67
N TYR A 36 3.94 15.74 17.65
CA TYR A 36 3.21 15.47 18.90
C TYR A 36 1.82 16.09 18.96
N ILE A 37 1.51 17.11 18.16
CA ILE A 37 0.27 17.88 18.24
C ILE A 37 -0.30 18.08 16.83
N ASP A 38 -1.60 17.88 16.68
CA ASP A 38 -2.32 18.16 15.43
C ASP A 38 -2.56 19.68 15.25
N LYS A 39 -2.99 20.07 14.05
CA LYS A 39 -3.27 21.47 13.70
C LYS A 39 -4.31 22.17 14.58
N ASN A 40 -5.07 21.42 15.38
CA ASN A 40 -6.10 21.94 16.27
C ASN A 40 -5.62 21.98 17.75
N GLY A 41 -4.35 21.67 18.01
CA GLY A 41 -3.80 21.66 19.37
C GLY A 41 -3.99 20.38 20.16
N ARG A 42 -4.44 19.29 19.52
CA ARG A 42 -4.68 18.01 20.21
C ARG A 42 -3.50 17.08 20.05
N LEU A 43 -3.28 16.19 21.03
CA LEU A 43 -2.21 15.20 20.94
C LEU A 43 -2.37 14.31 19.71
N SER A 44 -1.27 14.19 18.96
CA SER A 44 -1.08 13.14 17.98
C SER A 44 -0.93 11.78 18.67
N VAL A 45 -0.86 10.70 17.89
CA VAL A 45 -0.55 9.37 18.43
C VAL A 45 0.79 9.37 19.19
N MET A 46 1.80 10.03 18.62
CA MET A 46 3.10 10.17 19.27
C MET A 46 3.04 11.11 20.47
N GLY A 47 2.20 12.15 20.43
CA GLY A 47 1.91 13.01 21.58
C GLY A 47 1.31 12.23 22.76
N LYS A 48 0.32 11.39 22.47
CA LYS A 48 -0.32 10.52 23.47
C LYS A 48 0.68 9.53 24.05
N ALA A 49 1.46 8.85 23.20
CA ALA A 49 2.49 7.92 23.64
C ALA A 49 3.59 8.60 24.48
N PHE A 50 4.05 9.79 24.05
CA PHE A 50 5.06 10.57 24.77
C PHE A 50 4.59 11.01 26.17
N LEU A 51 3.31 11.30 26.32
CA LEU A 51 2.70 11.68 27.61
C LEU A 51 2.19 10.47 28.41
N GLY A 52 2.49 9.24 28.01
CA GLY A 52 2.05 8.04 28.70
C GLY A 52 0.53 7.82 28.68
N VAL A 53 -0.19 8.44 27.73
CA VAL A 53 -1.63 8.23 27.56
C VAL A 53 -1.84 6.87 26.91
N GLU A 54 -2.08 5.86 27.74
CA GLU A 54 -2.41 4.52 27.27
C GLU A 54 -3.71 4.55 26.44
N CYS A 55 -3.61 4.05 25.21
CA CYS A 55 -4.77 3.80 24.38
C CYS A 55 -5.08 2.31 24.44
N ASN A 56 -6.36 1.97 24.58
CA ASN A 56 -6.82 0.61 24.48
C ASN A 56 -6.52 0.06 23.08
N LYS A 57 -6.09 -1.21 23.03
CA LYS A 57 -6.12 -1.98 21.78
C LYS A 57 -7.58 -2.23 21.42
N ILE A 58 -7.92 -2.09 20.15
CA ILE A 58 -9.26 -2.42 19.67
C ILE A 58 -9.42 -3.94 19.77
N THR A 59 -10.49 -4.39 20.42
CA THR A 59 -10.84 -5.81 20.50
C THR A 59 -11.99 -6.14 19.54
N PRO A 60 -12.18 -7.42 19.15
CA PRO A 60 -13.32 -7.83 18.33
C PRO A 60 -14.67 -7.47 18.96
N GLU A 61 -14.77 -7.54 20.28
CA GLU A 61 -15.99 -7.22 21.05
C GLU A 61 -16.30 -5.73 20.94
N MET A 62 -15.30 -4.85 21.18
CA MET A 62 -15.45 -3.40 21.00
C MET A 62 -15.87 -3.05 19.58
N LEU A 63 -15.27 -3.68 18.57
CA LEU A 63 -15.61 -3.39 17.19
C LEU A 63 -17.04 -3.86 16.85
N THR A 64 -17.47 -4.99 17.40
CA THR A 64 -18.83 -5.52 17.24
C THR A 64 -19.87 -4.58 17.88
N GLU A 65 -19.59 -4.10 19.08
CA GLU A 65 -20.41 -3.12 19.79
C GLU A 65 -20.51 -1.80 19.00
N ILE A 66 -19.39 -1.27 18.52
CA ILE A 66 -19.38 -0.03 17.72
C ILE A 66 -20.24 -0.18 16.45
N ILE A 67 -20.26 -1.34 15.82
CA ILE A 67 -21.08 -1.58 14.61
C ILE A 67 -22.57 -1.65 14.97
N SER A 68 -22.92 -2.24 16.13
CA SER A 68 -24.32 -2.39 16.55
C SER A 68 -24.99 -1.06 16.91
N LEU A 69 -24.21 -0.03 17.28
CA LEU A 69 -24.70 1.35 17.45
C LEU A 69 -25.38 1.92 16.19
N GLY A 70 -24.91 1.52 15.01
CA GLY A 70 -25.40 2.04 13.73
C GLY A 70 -25.01 3.50 13.47
N ALA A 71 -25.25 3.95 12.23
CA ALA A 71 -24.74 5.24 11.74
C ALA A 71 -25.23 6.46 12.54
N LYS A 72 -26.46 6.41 13.09
CA LYS A 72 -27.07 7.51 13.83
C LYS A 72 -26.37 7.75 15.16
N GLU A 73 -26.18 6.71 15.96
CA GLU A 73 -25.52 6.81 17.26
C GLU A 73 -24.01 7.06 17.09
N ILE A 74 -23.37 6.48 16.07
CA ILE A 74 -21.98 6.81 15.74
C ILE A 74 -21.84 8.32 15.43
N LYS A 75 -22.78 8.91 14.70
CA LYS A 75 -22.75 10.36 14.41
C LYS A 75 -22.97 11.18 15.68
N LYS A 76 -23.88 10.75 16.56
CA LYS A 76 -24.14 11.39 17.87
C LYS A 76 -22.90 11.37 18.76
N ALA A 77 -22.14 10.27 18.75
CA ALA A 77 -20.83 10.15 19.39
C ALA A 77 -19.71 10.93 18.65
N GLY A 78 -20.01 11.92 17.81
CA GLY A 78 -18.98 12.70 17.08
C GLY A 78 -18.24 11.91 16.00
N GLY A 79 -18.84 10.82 15.50
CA GLY A 79 -18.26 9.90 14.53
C GLY A 79 -17.13 9.06 15.10
N ARG A 80 -16.28 8.50 14.23
CA ARG A 80 -15.06 7.76 14.63
C ARG A 80 -14.15 8.52 15.60
N LYS A 81 -14.21 9.85 15.61
CA LYS A 81 -13.41 10.66 16.51
C LYS A 81 -13.90 10.55 17.95
N GLY A 82 -15.19 10.79 18.20
CA GLY A 82 -15.67 10.65 19.58
C GLY A 82 -15.74 9.20 20.02
N LEU A 83 -15.98 8.23 19.13
CA LEU A 83 -15.78 6.81 19.45
C LEU A 83 -14.34 6.49 19.91
N SER A 84 -13.33 7.11 19.28
CA SER A 84 -11.93 6.96 19.70
C SER A 84 -11.66 7.56 21.08
N GLU A 85 -12.37 8.62 21.45
CA GLU A 85 -12.29 9.26 22.76
C GLU A 85 -13.04 8.44 23.82
N GLU A 86 -14.25 7.97 23.50
CA GLU A 86 -15.14 7.16 24.34
C GLU A 86 -14.53 5.80 24.70
N TYR A 87 -14.11 5.02 23.71
CA TYR A 87 -13.49 3.71 23.93
C TYR A 87 -12.00 3.81 24.27
N LYS A 88 -11.45 5.04 24.35
CA LYS A 88 -10.02 5.34 24.57
C LYS A 88 -9.09 4.58 23.61
N VAL A 89 -9.52 4.35 22.38
CA VAL A 89 -8.75 3.64 21.36
C VAL A 89 -8.03 4.60 20.43
N ASN A 90 -7.00 4.12 19.72
CA ASN A 90 -6.31 4.92 18.73
C ASN A 90 -7.20 5.21 17.51
N LEU A 91 -7.39 6.49 17.17
CA LEU A 91 -8.22 6.90 16.03
C LEU A 91 -7.73 6.33 14.69
N SER A 92 -6.41 6.24 14.48
CA SER A 92 -5.86 5.67 13.24
C SER A 92 -6.15 4.17 13.15
N SER A 93 -6.05 3.45 14.27
CA SER A 93 -6.47 2.05 14.34
C SER A 93 -7.96 1.90 14.07
N LEU A 94 -8.82 2.72 14.68
CA LEU A 94 -10.26 2.68 14.44
C LEU A 94 -10.61 2.98 12.98
N LYS A 95 -9.92 3.93 12.33
CA LYS A 95 -10.07 4.22 10.90
C LYS A 95 -9.64 3.06 10.01
N SER A 96 -8.75 2.19 10.48
CA SER A 96 -8.32 1.01 9.73
C SER A 96 -9.40 -0.08 9.69
N TYR A 97 -10.28 -0.13 10.69
CA TYR A 97 -11.36 -1.13 10.80
C TYR A 97 -12.74 -0.59 10.41
N LEU A 98 -13.01 0.71 10.64
CA LEU A 98 -14.31 1.33 10.45
C LEU A 98 -14.28 2.47 9.42
N LYS A 99 -15.25 2.46 8.51
CA LYS A 99 -15.52 3.53 7.54
C LYS A 99 -16.22 4.73 8.19
N LYS A 100 -16.33 5.82 7.44
CA LYS A 100 -16.99 7.06 7.91
C LYS A 100 -18.47 6.87 8.24
N ASP A 101 -19.13 5.97 7.52
CA ASP A 101 -20.55 5.64 7.65
C ASP A 101 -20.83 4.64 8.78
N GLY A 102 -19.79 4.18 9.50
CA GLY A 102 -19.93 3.17 10.56
C GLY A 102 -19.86 1.73 10.06
N THR A 103 -19.67 1.49 8.76
CA THR A 103 -19.50 0.12 8.25
C THR A 103 -18.05 -0.37 8.33
N LEU A 104 -17.83 -1.69 8.32
CA LEU A 104 -16.50 -2.28 8.36
C LEU A 104 -15.72 -2.10 7.04
N THR A 105 -14.44 -1.76 7.14
CA THR A 105 -13.46 -1.93 6.06
C THR A 105 -13.14 -3.42 5.85
N VAL A 106 -12.45 -3.77 4.76
CA VAL A 106 -11.92 -5.14 4.56
C VAL A 106 -11.06 -5.60 5.75
N ASN A 107 -10.26 -4.73 6.35
CA ASN A 107 -9.47 -5.07 7.54
C ASN A 107 -10.36 -5.28 8.76
N GLY A 108 -11.41 -4.47 8.95
CA GLY A 108 -12.37 -4.64 10.03
C GLY A 108 -13.14 -5.96 9.93
N LYS A 109 -13.57 -6.32 8.71
CA LYS A 109 -14.16 -7.63 8.41
C LYS A 109 -13.21 -8.76 8.78
N SER A 110 -11.97 -8.71 8.31
CA SER A 110 -10.95 -9.72 8.63
C SER A 110 -10.66 -9.81 10.12
N PHE A 111 -10.69 -8.69 10.84
CA PHE A 111 -10.47 -8.65 12.27
C PHE A 111 -11.59 -9.34 13.06
N LEU A 112 -12.82 -9.32 12.52
CA LEU A 112 -13.98 -10.09 13.03
C LEU A 112 -14.08 -11.50 12.43
N GLY A 113 -13.03 -12.02 11.80
CA GLY A 113 -13.01 -13.38 11.25
C GLY A 113 -13.66 -13.55 9.86
N ILE A 114 -14.18 -12.48 9.26
CA ILE A 114 -14.72 -12.51 7.89
C ILE A 114 -13.55 -12.48 6.90
N LYS A 115 -13.27 -13.63 6.27
CA LYS A 115 -12.13 -13.80 5.36
C LYS A 115 -12.26 -12.90 4.12
N PRO A 116 -11.25 -12.07 3.80
CA PRO A 116 -11.19 -11.34 2.55
C PRO A 116 -11.01 -12.28 1.35
N ASN A 117 -11.48 -11.83 0.19
CA ASN A 117 -11.29 -12.55 -1.06
C ASN A 117 -9.81 -12.58 -1.44
N LYS A 118 -9.37 -13.71 -2.00
CA LYS A 118 -8.07 -13.80 -2.66
C LYS A 118 -8.12 -12.95 -3.93
N LEU A 119 -7.03 -12.26 -4.23
CA LEU A 119 -6.88 -11.64 -5.54
C LEU A 119 -6.77 -12.75 -6.59
N THR A 120 -7.61 -12.71 -7.62
CA THR A 120 -7.57 -13.63 -8.76
C THR A 120 -7.09 -12.89 -10.02
N PRO A 121 -6.58 -13.60 -11.04
CA PRO A 121 -6.26 -12.99 -12.32
C PRO A 121 -7.45 -12.23 -12.93
N GLU A 122 -8.65 -12.79 -12.81
CA GLU A 122 -9.89 -12.16 -13.29
C GLU A 122 -10.17 -10.83 -12.60
N ILE A 123 -10.11 -10.76 -11.26
CA ILE A 123 -10.30 -9.50 -10.52
C ILE A 123 -9.25 -8.48 -10.97
N LEU A 124 -8.00 -8.90 -11.13
CA LEU A 124 -6.91 -8.02 -11.52
C LEU A 124 -7.10 -7.48 -12.95
N THR A 125 -7.51 -8.33 -13.90
CA THR A 125 -7.85 -7.93 -15.27
C THR A 125 -9.04 -6.97 -15.31
N ASN A 126 -10.10 -7.26 -14.54
CA ASN A 126 -11.27 -6.40 -14.44
C ASN A 126 -10.91 -4.99 -13.94
N ILE A 127 -10.01 -4.89 -12.94
CA ILE A 127 -9.54 -3.59 -12.46
C ILE A 127 -8.76 -2.85 -13.55
N MET A 128 -7.94 -3.54 -14.34
CA MET A 128 -7.19 -2.92 -15.45
C MET A 128 -8.12 -2.36 -16.53
N LEU A 129 -9.19 -3.09 -16.89
CA LEU A 129 -10.15 -2.68 -17.91
C LEU A 129 -10.89 -1.39 -17.54
N LEU A 130 -10.98 -1.04 -16.26
CA LEU A 130 -11.56 0.24 -15.82
C LEU A 130 -10.74 1.46 -16.26
N GLY A 131 -9.43 1.28 -16.45
CA GLY A 131 -8.49 2.38 -16.66
C GLY A 131 -8.44 3.38 -15.49
N ALA A 132 -7.63 4.43 -15.64
CA ALA A 132 -7.43 5.42 -14.58
C ALA A 132 -8.73 6.12 -14.16
N GLU A 133 -9.59 6.47 -15.12
CA GLU A 133 -10.86 7.15 -14.85
C GLU A 133 -11.89 6.24 -14.17
N GLY A 134 -12.02 4.99 -14.60
CA GLY A 134 -12.91 4.03 -13.93
C GLY A 134 -12.45 3.73 -12.50
N ILE A 135 -11.13 3.64 -12.27
CA ILE A 135 -10.56 3.49 -10.94
C ILE A 135 -10.84 4.71 -10.07
N LYS A 136 -10.68 5.92 -10.60
CA LYS A 136 -11.01 7.16 -9.89
C LYS A 136 -12.50 7.22 -9.52
N LYS A 137 -13.39 6.87 -10.46
CA LYS A 137 -14.84 6.76 -10.22
C LYS A 137 -15.17 5.74 -9.14
N ALA A 138 -14.41 4.64 -9.06
CA ALA A 138 -14.55 3.65 -8.01
C ALA A 138 -13.98 4.08 -6.64
N GLY A 139 -13.51 5.33 -6.47
CA GLY A 139 -12.87 5.78 -5.23
C GLY A 139 -11.40 5.34 -5.09
N GLY A 140 -10.73 5.08 -6.21
CA GLY A 140 -9.36 4.59 -6.28
C GLY A 140 -9.23 3.12 -5.90
N LEU A 141 -8.00 2.67 -5.65
CA LEU A 141 -7.74 1.30 -5.18
C LEU A 141 -8.43 1.01 -3.83
N GLN A 142 -8.72 2.03 -3.02
CA GLN A 142 -9.47 1.85 -1.77
C GLN A 142 -10.89 1.36 -2.06
N GLY A 143 -11.63 2.05 -2.93
CA GLY A 143 -13.00 1.61 -3.22
C GLY A 143 -13.05 0.30 -4.02
N LEU A 144 -12.03 0.00 -4.83
CA LEU A 144 -11.89 -1.33 -5.45
C LEU A 144 -11.60 -2.44 -4.44
N SER A 145 -10.78 -2.15 -3.42
CA SER A 145 -10.53 -3.06 -2.29
C SER A 145 -11.85 -3.42 -1.60
N GLU A 146 -12.71 -2.43 -1.36
CA GLU A 146 -14.04 -2.66 -0.79
C GLU A 146 -14.98 -3.40 -1.75
N LYS A 147 -15.01 -3.01 -3.03
CA LYS A 147 -15.87 -3.62 -4.07
C LYS A 147 -15.60 -5.11 -4.25
N TYR A 148 -14.32 -5.49 -4.34
CA TYR A 148 -13.92 -6.88 -4.53
C TYR A 148 -13.64 -7.63 -3.22
N ASN A 149 -13.77 -6.96 -2.06
CA ASN A 149 -13.41 -7.50 -0.75
C ASN A 149 -11.97 -8.06 -0.70
N VAL A 150 -11.03 -7.42 -1.39
CA VAL A 150 -9.61 -7.81 -1.42
C VAL A 150 -8.82 -6.79 -0.62
N HIS A 151 -7.83 -7.19 0.18
CA HIS A 151 -7.02 -6.23 0.93
C HIS A 151 -6.35 -5.18 0.02
N LEU A 152 -6.42 -3.91 0.44
CA LEU A 152 -5.79 -2.80 -0.28
C LEU A 152 -4.30 -3.03 -0.52
N ASN A 153 -3.58 -3.54 0.47
CA ASN A 153 -2.13 -3.79 0.35
C ASN A 153 -1.84 -4.86 -0.70
N THR A 154 -2.73 -5.86 -0.84
CA THR A 154 -2.68 -6.81 -1.93
C THR A 154 -2.80 -6.06 -3.25
N LEU A 155 -3.85 -5.28 -3.49
CA LEU A 155 -4.01 -4.51 -4.73
C LEU A 155 -2.82 -3.60 -5.04
N LYS A 156 -2.32 -2.85 -4.03
CA LYS A 156 -1.14 -1.98 -4.17
C LYS A 156 0.15 -2.74 -4.51
N SER A 157 0.24 -4.04 -4.22
CA SER A 157 1.40 -4.85 -4.57
C SER A 157 1.41 -5.30 -6.04
N TYR A 158 0.23 -5.39 -6.69
CA TYR A 158 0.09 -5.79 -8.09
C TYR A 158 -0.14 -4.60 -9.04
N LEU A 159 -0.72 -3.49 -8.55
CA LEU A 159 -1.11 -2.32 -9.34
C LEU A 159 -0.49 -1.03 -8.82
N ASP A 160 -0.32 -0.05 -9.71
CA ASP A 160 -0.16 1.35 -9.34
C ASP A 160 -1.52 2.05 -9.11
N LYS A 161 -1.48 3.35 -8.77
CA LYS A 161 -2.69 4.14 -8.49
C LYS A 161 -3.63 4.31 -9.69
N ASN A 162 -3.14 4.08 -10.91
CA ASN A 162 -3.86 4.23 -12.18
C ASN A 162 -4.35 2.89 -12.74
N GLY A 163 -4.10 1.77 -12.04
CA GLY A 163 -4.47 0.44 -12.52
C GLY A 163 -3.46 -0.21 -13.47
N THR A 164 -2.26 0.35 -13.59
CA THR A 164 -1.20 -0.26 -14.39
C THR A 164 -0.51 -1.34 -13.57
N LEU A 165 -0.22 -2.48 -14.21
CA LEU A 165 0.46 -3.60 -13.55
C LEU A 165 1.88 -3.23 -13.14
N LYS A 166 2.18 -3.45 -11.85
CA LYS A 166 3.54 -3.58 -11.35
C LYS A 166 4.14 -4.91 -11.77
N PHE A 167 5.44 -5.10 -11.55
CA PHE A 167 6.14 -6.34 -11.85
C PHE A 167 5.41 -7.60 -11.30
N ARG A 168 4.95 -7.53 -10.05
CA ARG A 168 4.19 -8.63 -9.43
C ARG A 168 2.85 -8.88 -10.14
N GLY A 169 2.16 -7.82 -10.57
CA GLY A 169 0.98 -7.83 -11.43
C GLY A 169 1.19 -8.60 -12.72
N LYS A 170 2.23 -8.22 -13.47
CA LYS A 170 2.57 -8.83 -14.76
C LYS A 170 2.83 -10.33 -14.61
N ARG A 171 3.67 -10.70 -13.64
CA ARG A 171 3.96 -12.11 -13.35
C ARG A 171 2.70 -12.90 -12.94
N PHE A 172 1.79 -12.28 -12.22
CA PHE A 172 0.57 -12.92 -11.74
C PHE A 172 -0.47 -13.17 -12.84
N LEU A 173 -0.58 -12.29 -13.83
CA LEU A 173 -1.44 -12.48 -15.00
C LEU A 173 -0.85 -13.38 -16.07
N GLY A 174 0.31 -13.99 -15.82
CA GLY A 174 0.89 -14.92 -16.77
C GLY A 174 1.74 -14.27 -17.85
N ASP A 175 2.46 -13.18 -17.55
CA ASP A 175 3.86 -13.09 -18.02
C ASP A 175 4.66 -14.22 -17.32
N LYS A 176 4.29 -15.48 -17.58
CA LYS A 176 5.15 -16.61 -17.28
C LYS A 176 6.31 -16.42 -18.21
N SER A 177 7.48 -16.20 -17.61
CA SER A 177 8.67 -16.23 -18.43
C SER A 177 8.74 -17.57 -19.14
N ASN A 178 8.88 -17.55 -20.46
CA ASN A 178 9.19 -18.73 -21.24
C ASN A 178 10.38 -19.44 -20.59
N LYS A 179 10.34 -20.77 -20.55
CA LYS A 179 11.51 -21.56 -20.19
C LYS A 179 12.55 -21.34 -21.29
N ILE A 180 13.82 -21.35 -20.92
CA ILE A 180 14.89 -21.42 -21.89
C ILE A 180 14.90 -22.86 -22.41
N THR A 181 14.68 -23.02 -23.71
CA THR A 181 14.84 -24.29 -24.42
C THR A 181 16.17 -24.27 -25.18
N SER A 182 16.63 -25.44 -25.61
CA SER A 182 17.87 -25.56 -26.40
C SER A 182 17.76 -24.80 -27.72
N GLU A 183 16.58 -24.81 -28.36
CA GLU A 183 16.33 -24.08 -29.61
C GLU A 183 16.42 -22.58 -29.41
N LEU A 184 15.79 -22.06 -28.35
CA LEU A 184 15.84 -20.63 -28.05
C LEU A 184 17.25 -20.19 -27.66
N LEU A 185 17.98 -21.00 -26.90
CA LEU A 185 19.35 -20.67 -26.53
C LEU A 185 20.28 -20.68 -27.76
N THR A 186 20.09 -21.64 -28.67
CA THR A 186 20.80 -21.71 -29.96
C THR A 186 20.48 -20.50 -30.85
N GLU A 187 19.21 -20.11 -30.92
CA GLU A 187 18.78 -18.91 -31.63
C GLU A 187 19.50 -17.67 -31.08
N ILE A 188 19.49 -17.47 -29.75
CA ILE A 188 20.13 -16.33 -29.11
C ILE A 188 21.65 -16.31 -29.35
N VAL A 189 22.32 -17.47 -29.34
CA VAL A 189 23.76 -17.57 -29.66
C VAL A 189 24.02 -17.15 -31.12
N SER A 190 23.17 -17.57 -32.06
CA SER A 190 23.35 -17.26 -33.48
C SER A 190 23.19 -15.77 -33.82
N LEU A 191 22.52 -14.98 -32.97
CA LEU A 191 22.43 -13.52 -33.12
C LEU A 191 23.82 -12.85 -33.03
N GLY A 192 24.72 -13.38 -32.20
CA GLY A 192 26.02 -12.77 -31.91
C GLY A 192 25.96 -11.42 -31.19
N ALA A 193 27.12 -10.93 -30.76
CA ALA A 193 27.24 -9.73 -29.91
C ALA A 193 26.55 -8.48 -30.49
N LYS A 194 26.63 -8.28 -31.81
CA LYS A 194 26.11 -7.09 -32.49
C LYS A 194 24.58 -7.01 -32.46
N GLU A 195 23.88 -8.09 -32.79
CA GLU A 195 22.42 -8.10 -32.76
C GLU A 195 21.89 -8.19 -31.32
N ILE A 196 22.59 -8.86 -30.39
CA ILE A 196 22.27 -8.81 -28.96
C ILE A 196 22.31 -7.36 -28.45
N ALA A 197 23.35 -6.60 -28.79
CA ALA A 197 23.47 -5.20 -28.40
C ALA A 197 22.34 -4.35 -28.99
N LYS A 198 22.01 -4.56 -30.26
CA LYS A 198 20.92 -3.86 -30.97
C LYS A 198 19.54 -4.12 -30.34
N SER A 199 19.31 -5.32 -29.81
CA SER A 199 18.09 -5.62 -29.04
C SER A 199 18.05 -4.94 -27.66
N GLY A 200 19.11 -4.26 -27.22
CA GLY A 200 19.23 -3.68 -25.89
C GLY A 200 19.87 -4.64 -24.87
N GLY A 201 20.77 -5.51 -25.35
CA GLY A 201 21.45 -6.54 -24.56
C GLY A 201 20.53 -7.67 -24.11
N LEU A 202 21.00 -8.49 -23.16
CA LEU A 202 20.21 -9.61 -22.61
C LEU A 202 18.89 -9.15 -21.97
N ARG A 203 18.82 -7.90 -21.49
CA ARG A 203 17.56 -7.32 -20.97
C ARG A 203 16.54 -7.09 -22.08
N GLY A 204 17.00 -6.71 -23.25
CA GLY A 204 16.23 -6.63 -24.48
C GLY A 204 15.68 -7.98 -24.90
N LEU A 205 16.57 -8.96 -25.05
CA LEU A 205 16.20 -10.32 -25.42
C LEU A 205 15.27 -10.99 -24.41
N SER A 206 15.47 -10.76 -23.11
CA SER A 206 14.57 -11.23 -22.05
C SER A 206 13.14 -10.72 -22.23
N LYS A 207 12.96 -9.50 -22.73
CA LYS A 207 11.62 -8.96 -23.05
C LYS A 207 11.10 -9.55 -24.36
N GLN A 208 11.93 -9.58 -25.40
CA GLN A 208 11.57 -10.06 -26.74
C GLN A 208 11.10 -11.52 -26.70
N TYR A 209 11.89 -12.41 -26.11
CA TYR A 209 11.59 -13.84 -25.98
C TYR A 209 10.78 -14.18 -24.74
N ARG A 210 10.37 -13.16 -23.97
CA ARG A 210 9.65 -13.31 -22.70
C ARG A 210 10.32 -14.30 -21.74
N VAL A 211 11.65 -14.39 -21.68
CA VAL A 211 12.38 -15.26 -20.74
C VAL A 211 12.83 -14.50 -19.49
N ASN A 212 13.08 -15.21 -18.40
CA ASN A 212 13.57 -14.59 -17.17
C ASN A 212 15.03 -14.14 -17.36
N LEU A 213 15.33 -12.84 -17.19
CA LEU A 213 16.68 -12.29 -17.37
C LEU A 213 17.72 -12.97 -16.48
N LYS A 214 17.39 -13.26 -15.21
CA LYS A 214 18.32 -13.93 -14.29
C LYS A 214 18.61 -15.35 -14.77
N THR A 215 17.58 -16.05 -15.26
CA THR A 215 17.75 -17.38 -15.86
C THR A 215 18.60 -17.30 -17.12
N LEU A 216 18.35 -16.34 -18.02
CA LEU A 216 19.12 -16.16 -19.27
C LEU A 216 20.61 -15.89 -19.00
N LYS A 217 20.92 -15.04 -18.01
CA LYS A 217 22.32 -14.78 -17.59
C LYS A 217 23.05 -16.00 -17.05
N ASN A 218 22.34 -17.07 -16.68
CA ASN A 218 22.98 -18.31 -16.26
C ASN A 218 23.49 -19.14 -17.44
N TYR A 219 22.98 -18.93 -18.67
CA TYR A 219 23.31 -19.74 -19.84
C TYR A 219 24.15 -18.98 -20.87
N ILE A 220 24.08 -17.65 -20.93
CA ILE A 220 24.79 -16.84 -21.93
C ILE A 220 25.28 -15.52 -21.35
N PHE A 221 26.47 -15.07 -21.78
CA PHE A 221 27.06 -13.78 -21.47
C PHE A 221 26.54 -12.66 -22.39
N GLU A 222 26.80 -11.41 -22.03
CA GLU A 222 26.33 -10.25 -22.82
C GLU A 222 27.02 -10.11 -24.19
N ASN A 223 28.17 -10.77 -24.38
CA ASN A 223 28.86 -10.88 -25.67
C ASN A 223 28.34 -12.03 -26.56
N GLY A 224 27.30 -12.76 -26.12
CA GLY A 224 26.71 -13.86 -26.90
C GLY A 224 27.43 -15.20 -26.77
N ILE A 225 28.46 -15.31 -25.91
CA ILE A 225 29.15 -16.56 -25.64
C ILE A 225 28.39 -17.32 -24.54
N LEU A 226 28.26 -18.64 -24.68
CA LEU A 226 27.65 -19.50 -23.67
C LEU A 226 28.46 -19.48 -22.37
N THR A 227 27.76 -19.62 -21.25
CA THR A 227 28.41 -19.99 -19.99
C THR A 227 28.66 -21.49 -19.97
N PHE A 228 29.45 -21.99 -19.02
CA PHE A 228 29.58 -23.44 -18.78
C PHE A 228 28.22 -24.15 -18.68
N LYS A 229 27.26 -23.54 -17.97
CA LYS A 229 25.91 -24.09 -17.85
C LYS A 229 25.12 -24.03 -19.17
N GLY A 230 25.38 -23.02 -19.99
CA GLY A 230 24.90 -22.91 -21.37
C GLY A 230 25.37 -24.05 -22.24
N GLU A 231 26.67 -24.33 -22.20
CA GLU A 231 27.31 -25.41 -22.95
C GLU A 231 26.77 -26.78 -22.55
N SER A 232 26.72 -27.07 -21.24
CA SER A 232 26.16 -28.34 -20.75
C SER A 232 24.69 -28.51 -21.14
N PHE A 233 23.91 -27.43 -21.12
CA PHE A 233 22.48 -27.48 -21.47
C PHE A 233 22.20 -27.72 -22.95
N LEU A 234 23.16 -27.44 -23.85
CA LEU A 234 23.03 -27.74 -25.28
C LEU A 234 23.66 -29.08 -25.67
N ALA A 235 24.40 -29.72 -24.75
CA ALA A 235 25.03 -31.01 -24.96
C ALA A 235 24.15 -32.22 -24.55
N ASP A 236 23.09 -31.96 -23.78
CA ASP A 236 22.04 -32.91 -23.37
C ASP A 236 20.88 -32.95 -24.38
#